data_AF-A0A0S4X1X5-F1
#
_entry.id   AF-A0A0S4X1X5-F1
#
_cell.length_a   1.000
_cell.length_b   1.000
_cell.length_c   1.000
_cell.angle_alpha   90.00
_cell.angle_beta   90.00
_cell.angle_gamma   90.00
#
_symmetry.space_group_name_H-M   'P 1'
#
loop_
_entity.id
_entity.type
_entity.pdbx_description
1 polymer ?
#
loop_
_entity_poly.entity_id
_entity_poly.type
_entity_poly.pdbx_seq_one_letter_code
_entity_poly.pdbx_strand_id
1 'polypeptide(L)'
;MAALLSPQFAKESWGKQATELAISQILFNDQDVLGALKEYAMCANDLRSRNAQSEAITVFNGKRTSAPRPDFLALPTDNTLDDYVSRIGRLAGNDEWAVMYYGLHAASPNIWDVAKAFSDQLALSIGYRPGGRVDIDCFIGRYSSTYVGIHADHAHNFGFTLRDGKTMFTWPGTRSDLVGVRFPDYESFKSEGIPLENKTNRVTYFPEDWLHVAETKSDVSINVNIAFWETGNDSQQNANYVKGLLQAPNRTRHDVRSSGIASLNPDDALLLSSLKALLDGASLKRRMMISQLISDTSSRLNVGRPIVEVEALDDVIALNAVSTLQWIPVLQEGEVLVAANGHCGSFRYSRALHDFLNCLSAGQPVNISDRSSGKDKLLNDDLLSVAASLARWGAL
;
A
#
# COMPACT_ATOMS: atom_id res chain seq x y z
N MET A 1 25.43 -2.65 14.33
CA MET A 1 24.17 -2.51 13.54
C MET A 1 23.26 -3.66 13.96
N ALA A 2 22.03 -3.39 14.37
CA ALA A 2 21.06 -4.45 14.66
C ALA A 2 20.66 -5.16 13.36
N ALA A 3 20.32 -6.45 13.44
CA ALA A 3 19.75 -7.14 12.27
C ALA A 3 18.32 -6.65 12.00
N LEU A 4 17.96 -6.52 10.73
CA LEU A 4 16.61 -6.17 10.27
C LEU A 4 15.58 -7.13 10.89
N LEU A 5 14.49 -6.57 11.45
CA LEU A 5 13.40 -7.31 12.13
C LEU A 5 13.82 -8.15 13.35
N SER A 6 15.01 -7.94 13.90
CA SER A 6 15.42 -8.60 15.14
C SER A 6 14.66 -8.09 16.37
N PRO A 7 14.64 -8.86 17.48
CA PRO A 7 14.10 -8.36 18.76
C PRO A 7 14.78 -7.07 19.24
N GLN A 8 16.07 -6.89 18.91
CA GLN A 8 16.78 -5.65 19.19
C GLN A 8 16.19 -4.48 18.40
N PHE A 9 15.95 -4.65 17.09
CA PHE A 9 15.29 -3.64 16.26
C PHE A 9 13.92 -3.25 16.83
N ALA A 10 13.07 -4.23 17.13
CA ALA A 10 11.72 -3.97 17.65
C ALA A 10 11.75 -3.23 19.00
N LYS A 11 12.73 -3.55 19.86
CA LYS A 11 12.85 -2.94 21.18
C LYS A 11 13.49 -1.56 21.15
N GLU A 12 14.51 -1.35 20.34
CA GLU A 12 15.41 -0.19 20.43
C GLU A 12 15.18 0.84 19.31
N SER A 13 14.70 0.41 18.14
CA SER A 13 14.61 1.28 16.95
C SER A 13 13.18 1.58 16.53
N TRP A 14 12.30 0.57 16.46
CA TRP A 14 10.92 0.74 16.01
C TRP A 14 10.19 1.84 16.78
N GLY A 15 9.71 2.86 16.07
CA GLY A 15 9.01 4.02 16.63
C GLY A 15 9.88 4.97 17.45
N LYS A 16 11.20 4.77 17.51
CA LYS A 16 12.08 5.45 18.48
C LYS A 16 13.23 6.19 17.84
N GLN A 17 13.96 5.52 16.95
CA GLN A 17 15.21 6.06 16.44
C GLN A 17 15.48 5.66 15.00
N ALA A 18 15.93 6.64 14.21
CA ALA A 18 16.50 6.38 12.89
C ALA A 18 17.79 5.55 13.01
N THR A 19 17.93 4.53 12.18
CA THR A 19 19.07 3.61 12.25
C THR A 19 19.32 2.93 10.92
N GLU A 20 20.52 2.39 10.78
CA GLU A 20 20.86 1.42 9.73
C GLU A 20 20.70 0.01 10.29
N LEU A 21 20.23 -0.92 9.45
CA LEU A 21 19.92 -2.30 9.81
C LEU A 21 20.65 -3.28 8.91
N ALA A 22 21.26 -4.29 9.52
CA ALA A 22 22.02 -5.29 8.79
C ALA A 22 21.06 -6.27 8.10
N ILE A 23 21.39 -6.61 6.86
CA ILE A 23 20.66 -7.58 6.04
C ILE A 23 21.64 -8.61 5.46
N SER A 24 21.14 -9.80 5.16
CA SER A 24 21.89 -10.80 4.39
C SER A 24 21.75 -10.58 2.88
N GLN A 25 20.60 -10.07 2.43
CA GLN A 25 20.27 -9.80 1.04
C GLN A 25 19.22 -8.69 0.95
N ILE A 26 19.23 -7.93 -0.14
CA ILE A 26 18.17 -6.97 -0.46
C ILE A 26 16.93 -7.74 -0.90
N LEU A 27 15.75 -7.26 -0.50
CA LEU A 27 14.47 -7.91 -0.80
C LEU A 27 14.00 -7.71 -2.25
N PHE A 28 14.41 -6.61 -2.87
CA PHE A 28 14.06 -6.24 -4.23
C PHE A 28 15.19 -6.60 -5.20
N ASN A 29 14.83 -6.98 -6.43
CA ASN A 29 15.78 -7.14 -7.52
C ASN A 29 15.50 -6.14 -8.65
N ASP A 30 16.52 -5.89 -9.46
CA ASP A 30 16.50 -4.87 -10.50
C ASP A 30 15.46 -5.14 -11.59
N GLN A 31 15.24 -6.40 -11.95
CA GLN A 31 14.31 -6.78 -13.03
C GLN A 31 12.86 -6.52 -12.62
N ASP A 32 12.47 -6.90 -11.41
CA ASP A 32 11.12 -6.69 -10.89
C ASP A 32 10.82 -5.20 -10.70
N VAL A 33 11.79 -4.43 -10.21
CA VAL A 33 11.65 -2.98 -10.08
C VAL A 33 11.51 -2.34 -11.45
N LEU A 34 12.42 -2.62 -12.39
CA LEU A 34 12.33 -2.09 -13.74
C LEU A 34 11.03 -2.47 -14.45
N GLY A 35 10.56 -3.71 -14.29
CA GLY A 35 9.28 -4.18 -14.81
C GLY A 35 8.11 -3.35 -14.26
N ALA A 36 8.08 -3.12 -12.95
CA ALA A 36 7.07 -2.28 -12.31
C ALA A 36 7.13 -0.81 -12.80
N LEU A 37 8.33 -0.25 -13.01
CA LEU A 37 8.50 1.11 -13.55
C LEU A 37 7.96 1.22 -14.99
N LYS A 38 8.19 0.20 -15.83
CA LYS A 38 7.67 0.15 -17.21
C LYS A 38 6.15 0.04 -17.23
N GLU A 39 5.58 -0.82 -16.40
CA GLU A 39 4.13 -0.94 -16.25
C GLU A 39 3.52 0.40 -15.81
N TYR A 40 4.19 1.10 -14.90
CA TYR A 40 3.81 2.45 -14.50
C TYR A 40 3.72 3.44 -15.65
N ALA A 41 4.72 3.42 -16.54
CA ALA A 41 4.78 4.30 -17.70
C ALA A 41 3.66 4.01 -18.71
N MET A 42 3.23 2.75 -18.83
CA MET A 42 2.22 2.31 -19.78
C MET A 42 0.78 2.48 -19.27
N CYS A 43 0.55 2.16 -17.99
CA CYS A 43 -0.78 1.92 -17.43
C CYS A 43 -1.13 2.83 -16.24
N ALA A 44 -0.55 4.02 -16.15
CA ALA A 44 -0.68 4.91 -14.99
C ALA A 44 -2.13 5.18 -14.52
N ASN A 45 -3.09 5.33 -15.44
CA ASN A 45 -4.49 5.55 -15.09
C ASN A 45 -5.13 4.31 -14.44
N ASP A 46 -4.83 3.12 -14.97
CA ASP A 46 -5.32 1.86 -14.44
C ASP A 46 -4.74 1.61 -13.05
N LEU A 47 -3.46 1.91 -12.84
CA LEU A 47 -2.84 1.86 -11.52
C LEU A 47 -3.52 2.80 -10.54
N ARG A 48 -3.77 4.05 -10.93
CA ARG A 48 -4.48 5.03 -10.08
C ARG A 48 -5.90 4.61 -9.73
N SER A 49 -6.57 3.90 -10.63
CA SER A 49 -7.91 3.35 -10.38
C SER A 49 -7.91 2.27 -9.29
N ARG A 50 -6.80 1.53 -9.15
CA ARG A 50 -6.61 0.47 -8.16
C ARG A 50 -6.04 1.01 -6.85
N ASN A 51 -5.13 1.97 -6.95
CA ASN A 51 -4.49 2.65 -5.85
C ASN A 51 -4.49 4.16 -6.09
N ALA A 52 -5.33 4.90 -5.36
CA ALA A 52 -5.43 6.35 -5.52
C ALA A 52 -4.13 7.11 -5.17
N GLN A 53 -3.18 6.45 -4.46
CA GLN A 53 -1.86 7.02 -4.15
C GLN A 53 -0.84 6.81 -5.26
N SER A 54 -1.16 6.04 -6.30
CA SER A 54 -0.27 5.83 -7.44
C SER A 54 -0.06 7.13 -8.22
N GLU A 55 1.12 7.72 -8.03
CA GLU A 55 1.67 8.80 -8.84
C GLU A 55 3.13 8.54 -9.26
N ALA A 56 3.50 9.02 -10.46
CA ALA A 56 4.89 9.26 -10.83
C ALA A 56 5.16 10.77 -10.86
N ILE A 57 6.27 11.19 -10.26
CA ILE A 57 6.69 12.58 -10.18
C ILE A 57 8.06 12.70 -10.84
N THR A 58 8.26 13.76 -11.62
CA THR A 58 9.59 14.19 -12.05
C THR A 58 9.97 15.47 -11.33
N VAL A 59 11.22 15.53 -10.86
CA VAL A 59 11.85 16.71 -10.30
C VAL A 59 13.04 17.04 -11.19
N PHE A 60 13.16 18.31 -11.55
CA PHE A 60 14.27 18.82 -12.35
C PHE A 60 14.81 20.09 -11.71
N ASN A 61 16.12 20.16 -11.43
CA ASN A 61 16.77 21.29 -10.75
C ASN A 61 16.03 21.75 -9.48
N GLY A 62 15.73 20.80 -8.59
CA GLY A 62 15.06 21.05 -7.31
C GLY A 62 13.57 21.47 -7.42
N LYS A 63 12.96 21.36 -8.61
CA LYS A 63 11.55 21.72 -8.84
C LYS A 63 10.75 20.56 -9.39
N ARG A 64 9.64 20.24 -8.73
CA ARG A 64 8.64 19.30 -9.24
C ARG A 64 8.03 19.84 -10.53
N THR A 65 7.95 18.99 -11.55
CA THR A 65 7.25 19.31 -12.80
C THR A 65 5.73 19.25 -12.59
N SER A 66 4.96 19.95 -13.41
CA SER A 66 3.48 19.95 -13.31
C SER A 66 2.85 18.59 -13.64
N ALA A 67 3.56 17.75 -14.40
CA ALA A 67 3.23 16.38 -14.73
C ALA A 67 4.53 15.57 -14.88
N PRO A 68 4.52 14.24 -14.67
CA PRO A 68 5.70 13.42 -14.94
C PRO A 68 6.16 13.58 -16.38
N ARG A 69 7.46 13.75 -16.57
CA ARG A 69 8.07 13.85 -17.90
C ARG A 69 8.10 12.46 -18.54
N PRO A 70 7.39 12.23 -19.67
CA PRO A 70 7.33 10.89 -20.27
C PRO A 70 8.70 10.35 -20.71
N ASP A 71 9.60 11.23 -21.13
CA ASP A 71 10.98 10.90 -21.50
C ASP A 71 11.86 10.52 -20.29
N PHE A 72 11.40 10.79 -19.07
CA PHE A 72 12.05 10.40 -17.81
C PHE A 72 11.42 9.15 -17.20
N LEU A 73 10.36 8.59 -17.78
CA LEU A 73 9.79 7.31 -17.33
C LEU A 73 10.51 6.13 -17.97
N ALA A 74 10.39 4.94 -17.38
CA ALA A 74 10.99 3.72 -17.92
C ALA A 74 10.37 3.36 -19.28
N LEU A 75 11.21 2.96 -20.23
CA LEU A 75 10.80 2.62 -21.59
C LEU A 75 10.92 1.12 -21.84
N PRO A 76 10.15 0.54 -22.79
CA PRO A 76 10.31 -0.85 -23.18
C PRO A 76 11.74 -1.22 -23.56
N THR A 77 12.49 -0.28 -24.15
CA THR A 77 13.88 -0.42 -24.60
C THR A 77 14.92 -0.42 -23.49
N ASP A 78 14.58 -0.01 -22.27
CA ASP A 78 15.51 -0.08 -21.14
C ASP A 78 15.58 -1.54 -20.66
N ASN A 79 16.65 -2.28 -20.94
CA ASN A 79 16.74 -3.70 -20.57
C ASN A 79 17.20 -3.89 -19.11
N THR A 80 17.89 -2.90 -18.57
CA THR A 80 18.40 -2.87 -17.20
C THR A 80 18.08 -1.52 -16.54
N LEU A 81 18.16 -1.46 -15.20
CA LEU A 81 18.08 -0.18 -14.48
C LEU A 81 19.22 0.77 -14.88
N ASP A 82 20.39 0.22 -15.25
CA ASP A 82 21.50 1.02 -15.75
C ASP A 82 21.23 1.63 -17.13
N ASP A 83 20.53 0.93 -18.03
CA ASP A 83 20.10 1.51 -19.31
C ASP A 83 19.17 2.70 -19.09
N TYR A 84 18.18 2.51 -18.20
CA TYR A 84 17.23 3.54 -17.78
C TYR A 84 17.94 4.77 -17.20
N VAL A 85 18.81 4.57 -16.20
CA VAL A 85 19.58 5.64 -15.56
C VAL A 85 20.50 6.34 -16.56
N SER A 86 21.21 5.58 -17.40
CA SER A 86 22.12 6.15 -18.40
C SER A 86 21.38 6.99 -19.44
N ARG A 87 20.19 6.56 -19.86
CA ARG A 87 19.35 7.31 -20.79
C ARG A 87 18.90 8.63 -20.18
N ILE A 88 18.37 8.62 -18.96
CA ILE A 88 17.94 9.86 -18.30
C ILE A 88 19.15 10.76 -18.02
N GLY A 89 20.29 10.20 -17.61
CA GLY A 89 21.53 10.94 -17.43
C GLY A 89 21.95 11.70 -18.69
N ARG A 90 21.81 11.09 -19.88
CA ARG A 90 22.06 11.78 -21.16
C ARG A 90 21.05 12.89 -21.45
N LEU A 91 19.78 12.70 -21.09
CA LEU A 91 18.73 13.71 -21.30
C LEU A 91 18.86 14.91 -20.35
N ALA A 92 19.25 14.66 -19.09
CA ALA A 92 19.44 15.69 -18.07
C ALA A 92 20.81 16.39 -18.17
N GLY A 93 21.83 15.73 -18.73
CA GLY A 93 23.20 16.25 -18.72
C GLY A 93 23.69 16.51 -17.30
N ASN A 94 24.10 17.76 -17.03
CA ASN A 94 24.60 18.19 -15.72
C ASN A 94 23.47 18.62 -14.77
N ASP A 95 22.25 18.81 -15.26
CA ASP A 95 21.12 19.23 -14.43
C ASP A 95 20.74 18.15 -13.41
N GLU A 96 20.28 18.58 -12.25
CA GLU A 96 19.77 17.65 -11.24
C GLU A 96 18.42 17.09 -11.66
N TRP A 97 18.20 15.83 -11.35
CA TRP A 97 16.95 15.18 -11.64
C TRP A 97 16.61 14.10 -10.62
N ALA A 98 15.32 13.91 -10.42
CA ALA A 98 14.79 12.75 -9.74
C ALA A 98 13.47 12.31 -10.38
N VAL A 99 13.20 11.03 -10.30
CA VAL A 99 11.91 10.43 -10.61
C VAL A 99 11.48 9.63 -9.38
N MET A 100 10.26 9.88 -8.91
CA MET A 100 9.68 9.25 -7.75
C MET A 100 8.40 8.54 -8.18
N TYR A 101 8.28 7.25 -7.87
CA TYR A 101 7.12 6.43 -8.18
C TYR A 101 6.50 6.01 -6.86
N TYR A 102 5.22 6.30 -6.66
CA TYR A 102 4.46 5.94 -5.46
C TYR A 102 3.50 4.79 -5.76
N GLY A 103 3.23 3.92 -4.79
CA GLY A 103 2.30 2.81 -5.01
C GLY A 103 2.77 1.76 -6.00
N LEU A 104 4.07 1.47 -6.06
CA LEU A 104 4.70 0.56 -7.03
C LEU A 104 4.16 -0.89 -6.93
N HIS A 105 3.71 -1.29 -5.75
CA HIS A 105 3.08 -2.59 -5.51
C HIS A 105 1.76 -2.80 -6.28
N ALA A 106 1.10 -1.74 -6.73
CA ALA A 106 -0.08 -1.84 -7.59
C ALA A 106 0.28 -2.26 -9.03
N ALA A 107 1.55 -2.10 -9.44
CA ALA A 107 2.02 -2.33 -10.80
C ALA A 107 2.62 -3.72 -11.02
N SER A 108 3.12 -4.38 -9.97
CA SER A 108 3.83 -5.66 -10.12
C SER A 108 3.43 -6.66 -9.02
N PRO A 109 3.01 -7.89 -9.41
CA PRO A 109 2.78 -8.98 -8.46
C PRO A 109 4.01 -9.27 -7.58
N ASN A 110 5.21 -9.23 -8.15
CA ASN A 110 6.44 -9.54 -7.41
C ASN A 110 6.74 -8.46 -6.36
N ILE A 111 6.56 -7.18 -6.70
CA ILE A 111 6.71 -6.08 -5.73
C ILE A 111 5.66 -6.18 -4.63
N TRP A 112 4.43 -6.54 -4.99
CA TRP A 112 3.35 -6.78 -4.02
C TRP A 112 3.68 -7.93 -3.07
N ASP A 113 4.17 -9.07 -3.58
CA ASP A 113 4.52 -10.26 -2.79
C ASP A 113 5.65 -9.97 -1.79
N VAL A 114 6.71 -9.28 -2.25
CA VAL A 114 7.81 -8.84 -1.39
C VAL A 114 7.30 -7.92 -0.28
N ALA A 115 6.46 -6.94 -0.63
CA ALA A 115 5.93 -5.99 0.34
C ALA A 115 5.05 -6.68 1.38
N LYS A 116 4.13 -7.54 0.95
CA LYS A 116 3.25 -8.32 1.83
C LYS A 116 4.08 -9.16 2.80
N ALA A 117 5.02 -9.96 2.27
CA ALA A 117 5.86 -10.81 3.08
C ALA A 117 6.66 -10.01 4.12
N PHE A 118 7.23 -8.87 3.72
CA PHE A 118 7.92 -7.97 4.64
C PHE A 118 6.99 -7.39 5.71
N SER A 119 5.81 -6.89 5.33
CA SER A 119 4.83 -6.34 6.26
C SER A 119 4.37 -7.36 7.31
N ASP A 120 4.23 -8.63 6.93
CA ASP A 120 3.90 -9.70 7.87
C ASP A 120 5.04 -10.05 8.81
N GLN A 121 6.26 -10.17 8.29
CA GLN A 121 7.44 -10.41 9.12
C GLN A 121 7.67 -9.25 10.09
N LEU A 122 7.44 -8.01 9.67
CA LEU A 122 7.48 -6.84 10.54
C LEU A 122 6.43 -6.96 11.64
N ALA A 123 5.18 -7.26 11.30
CA ALA A 123 4.10 -7.39 12.28
C ALA A 123 4.39 -8.48 13.32
N LEU A 124 4.96 -9.61 12.90
CA LEU A 124 5.42 -10.67 13.80
C LEU A 124 6.57 -10.20 14.70
N SER A 125 7.51 -9.44 14.15
CA SER A 125 8.67 -8.90 14.88
C SER A 125 8.28 -7.90 15.98
N ILE A 126 7.36 -6.98 15.67
CA ILE A 126 6.92 -5.93 16.60
C ILE A 126 5.72 -6.34 17.46
N GLY A 127 5.08 -7.49 17.16
CA GLY A 127 3.97 -8.06 17.93
C GLY A 127 2.58 -7.49 17.60
N TYR A 128 2.49 -6.59 16.64
CA TYR A 128 1.24 -6.01 16.15
C TYR A 128 1.40 -5.52 14.71
N ARG A 129 0.29 -5.26 14.01
CA ARG A 129 0.33 -4.63 12.68
C ARG A 129 0.00 -3.14 12.80
N PRO A 130 0.78 -2.22 12.20
CA PRO A 130 0.39 -0.82 12.09
C PRO A 130 -1.02 -0.70 11.50
N GLY A 131 -1.82 0.22 12.04
CA GLY A 131 -3.23 0.36 11.67
C GLY A 131 -3.45 1.08 10.34
N GLY A 132 -2.46 1.88 9.90
CA GLY A 132 -2.50 2.60 8.64
C GLY A 132 -2.17 1.74 7.43
N ARG A 133 -2.06 2.40 6.28
CA ARG A 133 -1.68 1.74 5.02
C ARG A 133 -0.19 1.41 4.99
N VAL A 134 0.17 0.52 4.09
CA VAL A 134 1.54 0.27 3.65
C VAL A 134 1.67 0.76 2.22
N ASP A 135 2.74 1.48 1.91
CA ASP A 135 3.02 1.96 0.56
C ASP A 135 4.44 1.60 0.13
N ILE A 136 4.64 1.51 -1.19
CA ILE A 136 5.92 1.11 -1.77
C ILE A 136 6.30 2.11 -2.83
N ASP A 137 7.43 2.77 -2.59
CA ASP A 137 7.85 3.90 -3.40
C ASP A 137 9.25 3.65 -3.95
N CYS A 138 9.53 4.12 -5.16
CA CYS A 138 10.87 4.07 -5.74
C CYS A 138 11.36 5.47 -6.05
N PHE A 139 12.53 5.81 -5.51
CA PHE A 139 13.19 7.10 -5.68
C PHE A 139 14.48 6.89 -6.46
N ILE A 140 14.58 7.56 -7.60
CA ILE A 140 15.71 7.42 -8.52
C ILE A 140 16.20 8.81 -8.90
N GLY A 141 17.49 9.09 -8.80
CA GLY A 141 18.00 10.38 -9.28
C GLY A 141 19.37 10.78 -8.79
N ARG A 142 19.82 11.90 -9.37
CA ARG A 142 21.00 12.67 -8.95
C ARG A 142 20.56 14.08 -8.54
N TYR A 143 20.62 14.39 -7.25
CA TYR A 143 20.15 15.66 -6.71
C TYR A 143 20.86 16.05 -5.41
N SER A 144 21.06 17.35 -5.20
CA SER A 144 21.68 17.89 -3.98
C SER A 144 20.79 17.78 -2.76
N SER A 145 19.46 17.83 -2.95
CA SER A 145 18.49 17.71 -1.85
C SER A 145 17.13 17.26 -2.35
N THR A 146 16.37 16.54 -1.52
CA THR A 146 14.93 16.33 -1.73
C THR A 146 14.26 17.69 -1.97
N TYR A 147 13.42 17.78 -3.02
CA TYR A 147 12.90 19.06 -3.52
C TYR A 147 12.02 19.84 -2.53
N VAL A 148 11.40 19.15 -1.57
CA VAL A 148 10.57 19.77 -0.54
C VAL A 148 11.40 20.39 0.60
N GLY A 149 12.66 19.97 0.78
CA GLY A 149 13.48 20.29 1.94
C GLY A 149 13.34 19.26 3.06
N ILE A 150 13.69 19.64 4.29
CA ILE A 150 13.47 18.83 5.49
C ILE A 150 11.95 18.68 5.74
N HIS A 151 11.47 17.44 5.90
CA HIS A 151 10.05 17.15 6.10
C HIS A 151 9.85 15.81 6.84
N ALA A 152 8.63 15.53 7.30
CA ALA A 152 8.20 14.22 7.75
C ALA A 152 7.11 13.69 6.81
N ASP A 153 7.13 12.38 6.57
CA ASP A 153 6.10 11.68 5.77
C ASP A 153 4.94 11.17 6.64
N HIS A 154 5.08 11.24 7.98
CA HIS A 154 4.18 10.61 8.95
C HIS A 154 4.02 9.11 8.69
N ALA A 155 5.12 8.46 8.32
CA ALA A 155 5.21 7.02 8.05
C ALA A 155 6.56 6.46 8.47
N HIS A 156 6.57 5.32 9.13
CA HIS A 156 7.82 4.58 9.34
C HIS A 156 8.32 4.12 7.98
N ASN A 157 9.61 4.28 7.72
CA ASN A 157 10.14 4.07 6.37
C ASN A 157 11.35 3.13 6.41
N PHE A 158 11.34 2.10 5.57
CA PHE A 158 12.47 1.23 5.33
C PHE A 158 12.99 1.44 3.90
N GLY A 159 14.20 1.97 3.77
CA GLY A 159 14.87 2.20 2.49
C GLY A 159 15.80 1.04 2.09
N PHE A 160 15.45 0.36 1.01
CA PHE A 160 16.21 -0.71 0.36
C PHE A 160 16.92 -0.15 -0.86
N THR A 161 18.25 -0.22 -0.86
CA THR A 161 19.08 0.42 -1.89
C THR A 161 19.50 -0.60 -2.95
N LEU A 162 19.15 -0.34 -4.21
CA LEU A 162 19.63 -1.13 -5.36
C LEU A 162 20.89 -0.52 -5.99
N ARG A 163 21.03 0.81 -5.89
CA ARG A 163 22.21 1.53 -6.35
C ARG A 163 22.62 2.58 -5.31
N ASP A 164 23.81 2.40 -4.76
CA ASP A 164 24.43 3.27 -3.75
C ASP A 164 24.53 4.72 -4.23
N GLY A 165 24.60 5.65 -3.28
CA GLY A 165 24.85 7.07 -3.57
C GLY A 165 23.97 8.02 -2.78
N LYS A 166 22.90 7.52 -2.14
CA LYS A 166 21.99 8.34 -1.33
C LYS A 166 22.43 8.38 0.14
N THR A 167 22.30 9.54 0.76
CA THR A 167 22.39 9.72 2.21
C THR A 167 21.14 10.46 2.66
N MET A 168 20.49 9.95 3.71
CA MET A 168 19.38 10.64 4.37
C MET A 168 19.86 11.19 5.71
N PHE A 169 19.75 12.49 5.91
CA PHE A 169 19.92 13.09 7.22
C PHE A 169 18.57 13.12 7.91
N THR A 170 18.54 12.66 9.16
CA THR A 170 17.31 12.52 9.92
C THR A 170 17.40 13.22 11.27
N TRP A 171 16.29 13.79 11.74
CA TRP A 171 16.18 14.44 13.03
C TRP A 171 14.87 14.00 13.72
N PRO A 172 14.82 13.98 15.05
CA PRO A 172 13.56 13.74 15.77
C PRO A 172 12.51 14.80 15.41
N GLY A 173 11.23 14.43 15.40
CA GLY A 173 10.11 15.35 15.12
C GLY A 173 9.99 16.54 16.07
N THR A 174 10.67 16.51 17.21
CA THR A 174 10.77 17.66 18.13
C THR A 174 11.52 18.85 17.53
N ARG A 175 12.26 18.65 16.42
CA ARG A 175 12.94 19.70 15.65
C ARG A 175 12.07 20.34 14.58
N SER A 176 10.81 20.63 14.92
CA SER A 176 9.83 21.22 13.99
C SER A 176 10.27 22.58 13.41
N ASP A 177 11.24 23.25 14.03
CA ASP A 177 11.94 24.43 13.52
C ASP A 177 12.64 24.21 12.18
N LEU A 178 13.00 22.95 11.86
CA LEU A 178 13.70 22.60 10.62
C LEU A 178 12.77 22.34 9.42
N VAL A 179 11.45 22.24 9.63
CA VAL A 179 10.51 21.88 8.57
C VAL A 179 10.56 22.90 7.43
N GLY A 180 10.78 22.41 6.21
CA GLY A 180 10.84 23.20 4.99
C GLY A 180 12.18 23.89 4.73
N VAL A 181 13.17 23.77 5.62
CA VAL A 181 14.53 24.27 5.36
C VAL A 181 15.12 23.49 4.18
N ARG A 182 15.68 24.20 3.20
CA ARG A 182 16.18 23.63 1.94
C ARG A 182 17.69 23.76 1.83
N PHE A 183 18.27 23.04 0.88
CA PHE A 183 19.66 23.24 0.51
C PHE A 183 19.88 24.67 -0.03
N PRO A 184 20.98 25.35 0.32
CA PRO A 184 22.09 24.90 1.19
C PRO A 184 21.88 25.17 2.69
N ASP A 185 20.78 25.82 3.08
CA ASP A 185 20.58 26.34 4.45
C ASP A 185 20.61 25.24 5.52
N TYR A 186 20.13 24.03 5.21
CA TYR A 186 20.14 22.94 6.19
C TYR A 186 21.53 22.34 6.46
N GLU A 187 22.56 22.66 5.66
CA GLU A 187 23.92 22.15 5.84
C GLU A 187 24.43 22.41 7.26
N SER A 188 24.07 23.55 7.84
CA SER A 188 24.46 23.92 9.22
C SER A 188 23.89 23.00 10.30
N PHE A 189 22.80 22.28 10.02
CA PHE A 189 22.13 21.39 10.97
C PHE A 189 22.52 19.91 10.81
N LYS A 190 23.35 19.55 9.82
CA LYS A 190 23.72 18.15 9.55
C LYS A 190 24.40 17.47 10.74
N SER A 191 25.22 18.20 11.50
CA SER A 191 25.91 17.66 12.69
C SER A 191 24.96 17.30 13.84
N GLU A 192 23.73 17.80 13.79
CA GLU A 192 22.70 17.53 14.81
C GLU A 192 21.79 16.36 14.40
N GLY A 193 21.90 15.89 13.16
CA GLY A 193 21.11 14.79 12.60
C GLY A 193 21.83 13.46 12.65
N ILE A 194 21.08 12.38 12.46
CA ILE A 194 21.61 11.04 12.22
C ILE A 194 21.70 10.82 10.70
N PRO A 195 22.91 10.67 10.14
CA PRO A 195 23.05 10.26 8.75
C PRO A 195 22.73 8.78 8.60
N LEU A 196 21.90 8.45 7.61
CA LEU A 196 21.61 7.11 7.15
C LEU A 196 22.17 6.95 5.75
N GLU A 197 23.17 6.08 5.58
CA GLU A 197 23.76 5.77 4.30
C GLU A 197 22.95 4.67 3.60
N ASN A 198 22.27 5.04 2.51
CA ASN A 198 21.56 4.10 1.65
C ASN A 198 22.60 3.31 0.85
N LYS A 199 22.83 2.06 1.26
CA LYS A 199 23.79 1.13 0.68
C LYS A 199 23.16 -0.24 0.45
N THR A 200 23.62 -0.92 -0.58
CA THR A 200 23.16 -2.27 -0.98
C THR A 200 23.35 -3.36 0.07
N ASN A 201 24.17 -3.14 1.09
CA ASN A 201 24.41 -4.11 2.16
C ASN A 201 23.67 -3.83 3.48
N ARG A 202 22.75 -2.87 3.49
CA ARG A 202 21.95 -2.50 4.68
C ARG A 202 20.58 -1.95 4.30
N VAL A 203 19.73 -1.81 5.30
CA VAL A 203 18.46 -1.08 5.19
C VAL A 203 18.51 0.14 6.08
N THR A 204 18.08 1.28 5.56
CA THR A 204 17.89 2.49 6.37
C THR A 204 16.48 2.48 6.95
N TYR A 205 16.32 2.79 8.23
CA TYR A 205 15.03 2.92 8.89
C TYR A 205 14.89 4.29 9.55
N PHE A 206 13.72 4.93 9.42
CA PHE A 206 13.34 6.06 10.28
C PHE A 206 11.88 5.97 10.75
N PRO A 207 11.57 6.38 11.99
CA PRO A 207 10.20 6.39 12.52
C PRO A 207 9.28 7.46 11.89
N GLU A 208 7.98 7.29 12.07
CA GLU A 208 6.95 8.09 11.38
C GLU A 208 7.06 9.61 11.53
N ASP A 209 7.36 10.11 12.73
CA ASP A 209 7.44 11.54 13.01
C ASP A 209 8.85 12.12 12.84
N TRP A 210 9.79 11.34 12.30
CA TRP A 210 11.15 11.84 12.09
C TRP A 210 11.23 12.72 10.86
N LEU A 211 11.87 13.87 11.04
CA LEU A 211 12.21 14.76 9.95
C LEU A 211 13.37 14.16 9.16
N HIS A 212 13.36 14.34 7.86
CA HIS A 212 14.44 13.88 7.00
C HIS A 212 14.61 14.73 5.74
N VAL A 213 15.82 14.66 5.19
CA VAL A 213 16.15 15.14 3.85
C VAL A 213 17.18 14.19 3.24
N ALA A 214 17.04 13.91 1.94
CA ALA A 214 17.97 13.06 1.23
C ALA A 214 18.83 13.87 0.26
N GLU A 215 20.05 13.42 0.06
CA GLU A 215 20.96 13.91 -0.98
C GLU A 215 21.60 12.71 -1.68
N THR A 216 21.97 12.86 -2.95
CA THR A 216 22.72 11.83 -3.69
C THR A 216 24.06 12.32 -4.23
N LYS A 217 24.36 13.62 -4.02
CA LYS A 217 25.58 14.28 -4.51
C LYS A 217 25.74 14.08 -6.02
N SER A 218 26.88 13.53 -6.44
CA SER A 218 27.22 13.29 -7.86
C SER A 218 26.71 11.96 -8.41
N ASP A 219 26.28 11.04 -7.55
CA ASP A 219 25.89 9.70 -7.96
C ASP A 219 24.37 9.61 -8.16
N VAL A 220 23.97 8.80 -9.14
CA VAL A 220 22.56 8.40 -9.28
C VAL A 220 22.30 7.26 -8.32
N SER A 221 21.34 7.44 -7.43
CA SER A 221 20.87 6.39 -6.52
C SER A 221 19.56 5.77 -7.01
N ILE A 222 19.32 4.52 -6.61
CA ILE A 222 18.03 3.82 -6.78
C ILE A 222 17.67 3.23 -5.43
N ASN A 223 16.58 3.71 -4.85
CA ASN A 223 16.12 3.28 -3.53
C ASN A 223 14.63 2.99 -3.56
N VAL A 224 14.26 1.78 -3.13
CA VAL A 224 12.88 1.33 -2.94
C VAL A 224 12.54 1.42 -1.46
N ASN A 225 11.46 2.10 -1.11
CA ASN A 225 11.01 2.22 0.26
C ASN A 225 9.77 1.35 0.50
N ILE A 226 9.65 0.79 1.70
CA ILE A 226 8.38 0.31 2.22
C ILE A 226 8.00 1.21 3.40
N ALA A 227 6.90 1.94 3.26
CA ALA A 227 6.43 2.93 4.21
C ALA A 227 5.18 2.41 4.95
N PHE A 228 5.12 2.61 6.27
CA PHE A 228 4.05 2.15 7.15
C PHE A 228 3.46 3.33 7.92
N TRP A 229 2.17 3.58 7.76
CA TRP A 229 1.46 4.55 8.58
C TRP A 229 0.97 3.87 9.87
N GLU A 230 1.20 4.48 11.04
CA GLU A 230 0.73 3.88 12.29
C GLU A 230 -0.80 3.90 12.39
N THR A 231 -1.43 4.95 11.86
CA THR A 231 -2.88 5.18 11.95
C THR A 231 -3.59 5.11 10.60
N GLY A 232 -4.76 4.46 10.60
CA GLY A 232 -5.66 4.39 9.46
C GLY A 232 -6.68 5.53 9.43
N ASN A 233 -7.36 5.71 8.30
CA ASN A 233 -8.42 6.70 8.12
C ASN A 233 -9.82 6.08 7.92
N ASP A 234 -10.01 4.85 8.38
CA ASP A 234 -11.22 4.04 8.18
C ASP A 234 -12.50 4.78 8.58
N SER A 235 -12.48 5.48 9.72
CA SER A 235 -13.61 6.29 10.19
C SER A 235 -14.03 7.36 9.18
N GLN A 236 -13.07 8.08 8.60
CA GLN A 236 -13.34 9.11 7.60
C GLN A 236 -13.87 8.49 6.30
N GLN A 237 -13.31 7.35 5.88
CA GLN A 237 -13.79 6.66 4.68
C GLN A 237 -15.23 6.16 4.84
N ASN A 238 -15.56 5.58 6.01
CA ASN A 238 -16.92 5.14 6.34
C ASN A 238 -17.89 6.33 6.41
N ALA A 239 -17.48 7.45 7.02
CA ALA A 239 -18.28 8.68 7.04
C ALA A 239 -18.55 9.23 5.62
N ASN A 240 -17.53 9.26 4.76
CA ASN A 240 -17.66 9.69 3.37
C ASN A 240 -18.61 8.78 2.59
N TYR A 241 -18.56 7.47 2.82
CA TYR A 241 -19.47 6.52 2.22
C TYR A 241 -20.94 6.77 2.62
N VAL A 242 -21.21 6.91 3.92
CA VAL A 242 -22.56 7.24 4.42
C VAL A 242 -23.05 8.56 3.84
N LYS A 243 -22.18 9.58 3.79
CA LYS A 243 -22.49 10.87 3.16
C LYS A 243 -22.85 10.73 1.68
N GLY A 244 -22.18 9.85 0.93
CA GLY A 244 -22.46 9.61 -0.48
C GLY A 244 -23.80 8.90 -0.74
N LEU A 245 -24.27 8.09 0.21
CA LEU A 245 -25.59 7.43 0.14
C LEU A 245 -26.74 8.32 0.61
N LEU A 246 -26.44 9.40 1.33
CA LEU A 246 -27.44 10.27 1.92
C LEU A 246 -28.16 11.10 0.83
N GLN A 247 -29.36 10.67 0.47
CA GLN A 247 -30.24 11.41 -0.44
C GLN A 247 -31.14 12.35 0.36
N ALA A 248 -30.60 13.47 0.85
CA ALA A 248 -31.38 14.50 1.52
C ALA A 248 -31.68 15.65 0.55
N PRO A 249 -32.95 16.11 0.43
CA PRO A 249 -33.28 17.27 -0.40
C PRO A 249 -32.61 18.53 0.15
N ASN A 250 -32.22 19.44 -0.75
CA ASN A 250 -31.73 20.75 -0.37
C ASN A 250 -32.83 21.53 0.38
N ARG A 251 -32.47 22.13 1.51
CA ARG A 251 -33.37 23.03 2.25
C ARG A 251 -33.76 24.22 1.36
N THR A 252 -35.05 24.48 1.25
CA THR A 252 -35.57 25.63 0.48
C THR A 252 -36.36 26.62 1.32
N ARG A 253 -36.70 26.29 2.57
CA ARG A 253 -37.52 27.13 3.47
C ARG A 253 -37.04 27.00 4.92
N HIS A 254 -37.09 28.08 5.68
CA HIS A 254 -36.82 28.11 7.11
C HIS A 254 -37.97 28.84 7.81
N ASP A 255 -38.54 28.26 8.87
CA ASP A 255 -39.53 28.97 9.69
C ASP A 255 -38.83 30.00 10.57
N VAL A 256 -39.24 31.26 10.47
CA VAL A 256 -38.66 32.39 11.22
C VAL A 256 -39.58 32.89 12.33
N ARG A 257 -40.72 32.22 12.55
CA ARG A 257 -41.81 32.72 13.41
C ARG A 257 -41.82 32.12 14.82
N SER A 258 -40.85 31.28 15.18
CA SER A 258 -40.83 30.59 16.47
C SER A 258 -40.05 31.35 17.54
N SER A 259 -40.69 31.64 18.68
CA SER A 259 -40.05 32.01 19.96
C SER A 259 -40.55 31.08 21.06
N GLY A 260 -39.67 30.57 21.92
CA GLY A 260 -40.01 29.61 22.99
C GLY A 260 -39.31 28.24 22.85
N ILE A 261 -39.86 27.20 23.51
CA ILE A 261 -39.35 25.82 23.45
C ILE A 261 -39.50 25.28 22.01
N ALA A 262 -38.44 24.70 21.46
CA ALA A 262 -38.40 24.16 20.10
C ALA A 262 -38.17 22.64 20.07
N SER A 263 -38.57 22.01 18.97
CA SER A 263 -38.24 20.62 18.59
C SER A 263 -37.51 20.61 17.25
N LEU A 264 -36.96 19.46 16.83
CA LEU A 264 -36.42 19.28 15.48
C LEU A 264 -37.51 19.59 14.45
N ASN A 265 -37.19 20.40 13.44
CA ASN A 265 -38.11 20.62 12.33
C ASN A 265 -38.25 19.32 11.50
N PRO A 266 -39.32 19.18 10.69
CA PRO A 266 -39.56 17.96 9.91
C PRO A 266 -38.41 17.56 8.98
N ASP A 267 -37.71 18.52 8.37
CA ASP A 267 -36.58 18.25 7.48
C ASP A 267 -35.40 17.66 8.26
N ASP A 268 -35.10 18.18 9.45
CA ASP A 268 -34.05 17.65 10.31
C ASP A 268 -34.43 16.32 10.95
N ALA A 269 -35.71 16.11 11.27
CA ALA A 269 -36.20 14.82 11.73
C ALA A 269 -36.06 13.76 10.63
N LEU A 270 -36.38 14.10 9.37
CA LEU A 270 -36.19 13.23 8.21
C LEU A 270 -34.70 12.93 7.96
N LEU A 271 -33.85 13.97 8.02
CA LEU A 271 -32.40 13.81 7.89
C LEU A 271 -31.82 12.89 8.97
N LEU A 272 -32.21 13.10 10.24
CA LEU A 272 -31.80 12.26 11.36
C LEU A 272 -32.29 10.81 11.17
N SER A 273 -33.54 10.61 10.74
CA SER A 273 -34.07 9.27 10.47
C SER A 273 -33.30 8.58 9.34
N SER A 274 -32.95 9.31 8.28
CA SER A 274 -32.18 8.79 7.14
C SER A 274 -30.77 8.38 7.57
N LEU A 275 -30.11 9.20 8.38
CA LEU A 275 -28.80 8.86 8.95
C LEU A 275 -28.86 7.60 9.82
N LYS A 276 -29.86 7.49 10.72
CA LYS A 276 -30.05 6.28 11.55
C LYS A 276 -30.25 5.04 10.69
N ALA A 277 -31.11 5.11 9.68
CA ALA A 277 -31.35 3.98 8.78
C ALA A 277 -30.09 3.55 8.01
N LEU A 278 -29.23 4.49 7.60
CA LEU A 278 -27.95 4.17 6.96
C LEU A 278 -26.94 3.54 7.94
N LEU A 279 -26.92 3.98 9.20
CA LEU A 279 -26.05 3.42 10.23
C LEU A 279 -26.49 2.01 10.66
N ASP A 280 -27.80 1.78 10.76
CA ASP A 280 -28.38 0.49 11.13
C ASP A 280 -28.47 -0.48 9.93
N GLY A 281 -28.28 0.03 8.71
CA GLY A 281 -28.40 -0.72 7.48
C GLY A 281 -27.26 -1.70 7.21
N ALA A 282 -27.57 -2.80 6.53
CA ALA A 282 -26.60 -3.82 6.13
C ALA A 282 -25.46 -3.28 5.26
N SER A 283 -25.70 -2.18 4.51
CA SER A 283 -24.74 -1.62 3.55
C SER A 283 -23.44 -1.14 4.20
N LEU A 284 -23.50 -0.40 5.31
CA LEU A 284 -22.30 0.08 6.00
C LEU A 284 -21.53 -1.08 6.61
N LYS A 285 -22.24 -2.00 7.29
CA LYS A 285 -21.64 -3.20 7.87
C LYS A 285 -20.93 -4.05 6.81
N ARG A 286 -21.57 -4.29 5.67
CA ARG A 286 -21.00 -5.04 4.54
C ARG A 286 -19.77 -4.34 3.96
N ARG A 287 -19.80 -3.02 3.79
CA ARG A 287 -18.61 -2.24 3.39
C ARG A 287 -17.45 -2.44 4.38
N MET A 288 -17.72 -2.32 5.68
CA MET A 288 -16.69 -2.49 6.72
C MET A 288 -16.10 -3.91 6.71
N MET A 289 -16.93 -4.94 6.53
CA MET A 289 -16.48 -6.33 6.36
C MET A 289 -15.54 -6.49 5.16
N ILE A 290 -15.92 -5.94 3.99
CA ILE A 290 -15.08 -5.99 2.78
C ILE A 290 -13.76 -5.24 3.01
N SER A 291 -13.82 -4.04 3.60
CA SER A 291 -12.64 -3.22 3.89
C SER A 291 -11.67 -3.93 4.84
N GLN A 292 -12.21 -4.57 5.88
CA GLN A 292 -11.42 -5.39 6.81
C GLN A 292 -10.73 -6.54 6.07
N LEU A 293 -11.50 -7.34 5.32
CA LEU A 293 -10.99 -8.49 4.59
C LEU A 293 -9.88 -8.11 3.59
N ILE A 294 -10.06 -7.01 2.83
CA ILE A 294 -9.03 -6.50 1.92
C ILE A 294 -7.78 -6.07 2.70
N SER A 295 -7.95 -5.32 3.79
CA SER A 295 -6.82 -4.80 4.58
C SER A 295 -6.01 -5.92 5.23
N ASP A 296 -6.69 -6.91 5.80
CA ASP A 296 -6.07 -7.99 6.55
C ASP A 296 -5.36 -8.97 5.60
N THR A 297 -5.98 -9.32 4.48
CA THR A 297 -5.41 -10.28 3.52
C THR A 297 -4.33 -9.68 2.61
N SER A 298 -4.24 -8.34 2.53
CA SER A 298 -3.16 -7.61 1.84
C SER A 298 -2.08 -7.08 2.76
N SER A 299 -2.14 -7.39 4.07
CA SER A 299 -1.16 -6.90 5.03
C SER A 299 -1.06 -5.38 5.10
N ARG A 300 -2.20 -4.69 4.94
CA ARG A 300 -2.38 -3.23 4.90
C ARG A 300 -1.85 -2.53 3.64
N LEU A 301 -1.43 -3.27 2.62
CA LEU A 301 -1.20 -2.69 1.28
C LEU A 301 -2.48 -2.05 0.75
N ASN A 302 -3.65 -2.56 1.15
CA ASN A 302 -4.99 -2.04 0.81
C ASN A 302 -5.25 -1.96 -0.70
N VAL A 303 -4.47 -2.72 -1.47
CA VAL A 303 -4.56 -2.89 -2.91
C VAL A 303 -4.48 -4.38 -3.17
N GLY A 304 -5.41 -4.90 -3.96
CA GLY A 304 -5.38 -6.29 -4.39
C GLY A 304 -4.13 -6.57 -5.21
N ARG A 305 -3.48 -7.71 -4.97
CA ARG A 305 -2.34 -8.19 -5.76
C ARG A 305 -2.69 -8.14 -7.25
N PRO A 306 -1.86 -7.57 -8.15
CA PRO A 306 -2.21 -7.51 -9.57
C PRO A 306 -2.62 -8.89 -10.11
N ILE A 307 -3.76 -8.90 -10.83
CA ILE A 307 -4.40 -10.13 -11.30
C ILE A 307 -3.48 -10.86 -12.29
N VAL A 308 -3.44 -12.19 -12.15
CA VAL A 308 -2.76 -13.08 -13.11
C VAL A 308 -3.80 -13.78 -13.98
N GLU A 309 -3.47 -13.97 -15.25
CA GLU A 309 -4.28 -14.79 -16.15
C GLU A 309 -4.06 -16.27 -15.84
N VAL A 310 -5.15 -17.02 -15.74
CA VAL A 310 -5.14 -18.45 -15.38
C VAL A 310 -5.92 -19.19 -16.45
N GLU A 311 -5.22 -19.98 -17.27
CA GLU A 311 -5.83 -20.73 -18.36
C GLU A 311 -6.59 -21.97 -17.86
N ALA A 312 -6.02 -22.67 -16.88
CA ALA A 312 -6.59 -23.86 -16.26
C ALA A 312 -6.20 -23.95 -14.78
N LEU A 313 -7.06 -24.59 -13.98
CA LEU A 313 -6.77 -24.92 -12.59
C LEU A 313 -6.17 -26.31 -12.51
N ASP A 314 -5.19 -26.48 -11.61
CA ASP A 314 -4.70 -27.80 -11.23
C ASP A 314 -5.79 -28.59 -10.48
N ASP A 315 -5.76 -29.92 -10.63
CA ASP A 315 -6.70 -30.80 -9.91
C ASP A 315 -6.50 -30.76 -8.39
N VAL A 316 -5.26 -30.55 -7.94
CA VAL A 316 -4.91 -30.43 -6.53
C VAL A 316 -4.36 -29.05 -6.27
N ILE A 317 -5.10 -28.25 -5.50
CA ILE A 317 -4.76 -26.87 -5.17
C ILE A 317 -4.40 -26.73 -3.69
N ALA A 318 -3.53 -25.78 -3.39
CA ALA A 318 -3.18 -25.39 -2.02
C ALA A 318 -2.98 -23.86 -1.99
N LEU A 319 -3.03 -23.24 -0.80
CA LEU A 319 -2.62 -21.85 -0.69
C LEU A 319 -1.11 -21.74 -0.82
N ASN A 320 -0.63 -20.75 -1.57
CA ASN A 320 0.79 -20.45 -1.59
C ASN A 320 1.27 -19.81 -0.28
N ALA A 321 2.58 -19.84 -0.04
CA ALA A 321 3.18 -19.49 1.25
C ALA A 321 2.98 -18.02 1.67
N VAL A 322 2.78 -17.11 0.71
CA VAL A 322 2.58 -15.68 0.99
C VAL A 322 1.11 -15.32 1.21
N SER A 323 0.18 -16.23 0.95
CA SER A 323 -1.24 -15.92 0.95
C SER A 323 -1.88 -15.93 2.33
N THR A 324 -2.88 -15.08 2.48
CA THR A 324 -3.77 -15.07 3.65
C THR A 324 -5.20 -15.18 3.17
N LEU A 325 -5.87 -16.28 3.53
CA LEU A 325 -7.26 -16.55 3.18
C LEU A 325 -8.16 -16.25 4.38
N GLN A 326 -9.16 -15.40 4.20
CA GLN A 326 -10.16 -15.08 5.22
C GLN A 326 -11.55 -15.02 4.60
N TRP A 327 -12.59 -15.25 5.40
CA TRP A 327 -13.96 -15.13 4.93
C TRP A 327 -14.93 -14.77 6.06
N ILE A 328 -16.04 -14.12 5.70
CA ILE A 328 -17.13 -13.73 6.60
C ILE A 328 -18.45 -14.24 6.04
N PRO A 329 -19.13 -15.18 6.72
CA PRO A 329 -20.49 -15.58 6.36
C PRO A 329 -21.49 -14.44 6.61
N VAL A 330 -22.30 -14.12 5.60
CA VAL A 330 -23.40 -13.15 5.67
C VAL A 330 -24.72 -13.93 5.59
N LEU A 331 -25.01 -14.68 6.67
CA LEU A 331 -26.07 -15.71 6.67
C LEU A 331 -27.48 -15.17 6.34
N GLN A 332 -27.77 -13.91 6.70
CA GLN A 332 -29.06 -13.27 6.38
C GLN A 332 -29.28 -13.10 4.88
N GLU A 333 -28.19 -12.99 4.11
CA GLU A 333 -28.19 -12.83 2.65
C GLU A 333 -27.91 -14.17 1.94
N GLY A 334 -27.62 -15.25 2.68
CA GLY A 334 -27.27 -16.54 2.11
C GLY A 334 -25.91 -16.56 1.41
N GLU A 335 -25.01 -15.65 1.78
CA GLU A 335 -23.73 -15.42 1.12
C GLU A 335 -22.53 -15.60 2.07
N VAL A 336 -21.34 -15.70 1.48
CA VAL A 336 -20.04 -15.58 2.16
C VAL A 336 -19.15 -14.64 1.38
N LEU A 337 -18.54 -13.68 2.09
CA LEU A 337 -17.46 -12.87 1.56
C LEU A 337 -16.16 -13.63 1.72
N VAL A 338 -15.43 -13.89 0.63
CA VAL A 338 -14.15 -14.60 0.64
C VAL A 338 -13.08 -13.65 0.13
N ALA A 339 -11.96 -13.57 0.84
CA ALA A 339 -10.86 -12.69 0.49
C ALA A 339 -9.51 -13.38 0.59
N ALA A 340 -8.65 -13.06 -0.37
CA ALA A 340 -7.24 -13.40 -0.36
C ALA A 340 -6.46 -12.32 -1.12
N ASN A 341 -5.24 -12.06 -0.66
CA ASN A 341 -4.29 -11.15 -1.31
C ASN A 341 -4.86 -9.77 -1.67
N GLY A 342 -5.69 -9.21 -0.79
CA GLY A 342 -6.30 -7.89 -0.98
C GLY A 342 -7.49 -7.85 -1.95
N HIS A 343 -7.95 -8.99 -2.43
CA HIS A 343 -9.20 -9.11 -3.18
C HIS A 343 -10.30 -9.64 -2.28
N CYS A 344 -11.54 -9.26 -2.57
CA CYS A 344 -12.72 -9.78 -1.88
C CYS A 344 -13.82 -10.06 -2.91
N GLY A 345 -14.36 -11.28 -2.89
CA GLY A 345 -15.49 -11.72 -3.69
C GLY A 345 -16.67 -12.12 -2.81
N SER A 346 -17.87 -12.09 -3.37
CA SER A 346 -19.09 -12.59 -2.73
C SER A 346 -19.55 -13.85 -3.45
N PHE A 347 -19.82 -14.89 -2.66
CA PHE A 347 -20.21 -16.20 -3.15
C PHE A 347 -21.42 -16.70 -2.36
N ARG A 348 -22.15 -17.66 -2.93
CA ARG A 348 -23.23 -18.32 -2.22
C ARG A 348 -22.68 -19.11 -1.03
N TYR A 349 -23.32 -18.98 0.12
CA TYR A 349 -22.95 -19.78 1.29
C TYR A 349 -23.42 -21.23 1.13
N SER A 350 -22.51 -22.17 1.39
CA SER A 350 -22.83 -23.58 1.60
C SER A 350 -21.88 -24.18 2.65
N ARG A 351 -22.32 -25.25 3.31
CA ARG A 351 -21.45 -25.98 4.25
C ARG A 351 -20.21 -26.56 3.54
N ALA A 352 -20.37 -27.03 2.30
CA ALA A 352 -19.27 -27.57 1.52
C ALA A 352 -18.22 -26.50 1.18
N LEU A 353 -18.65 -25.28 0.82
CA LEU A 353 -17.74 -24.16 0.62
C LEU A 353 -17.03 -23.78 1.92
N HIS A 354 -17.74 -23.76 3.04
CA HIS A 354 -17.11 -23.50 4.33
C HIS A 354 -16.03 -24.54 4.68
N ASP A 355 -16.31 -25.83 4.46
CA ASP A 355 -15.35 -26.92 4.69
C ASP A 355 -14.16 -26.84 3.72
N PHE A 356 -14.40 -26.45 2.46
CA PHE A 356 -13.35 -26.20 1.46
C PHE A 356 -12.39 -25.08 1.90
N LEU A 357 -12.93 -23.94 2.35
CA LEU A 357 -12.13 -22.82 2.83
C LEU A 357 -11.33 -23.19 4.09
N ASN A 358 -11.93 -23.96 5.01
CA ASN A 358 -11.24 -24.48 6.19
C ASN A 358 -10.04 -25.37 5.80
N CYS A 359 -10.22 -26.32 4.88
CA CYS A 359 -9.12 -27.18 4.40
C CYS A 359 -7.96 -26.35 3.82
N LEU A 360 -8.26 -25.41 2.92
CA LEU A 360 -7.23 -24.54 2.33
C LEU A 360 -6.50 -23.71 3.40
N SER A 361 -7.25 -23.09 4.31
CA SER A 361 -6.67 -22.26 5.39
C SER A 361 -5.79 -23.05 6.36
N ALA A 362 -6.03 -24.35 6.50
CA ALA A 362 -5.21 -25.26 7.30
C ALA A 362 -3.96 -25.76 6.57
N GLY A 363 -3.71 -25.28 5.34
CA GLY A 363 -2.58 -25.70 4.49
C GLY A 363 -2.74 -27.09 3.90
N GLN A 364 -3.97 -27.64 3.90
CA GLN A 364 -4.23 -28.95 3.32
C GLN A 364 -4.45 -28.83 1.82
N PRO A 365 -3.75 -29.61 0.98
CA PRO A 365 -4.06 -29.72 -0.44
C PRO A 365 -5.49 -30.21 -0.63
N VAL A 366 -6.22 -29.60 -1.56
CA VAL A 366 -7.60 -29.95 -1.87
C VAL A 366 -7.68 -30.43 -3.31
N ASN A 367 -8.17 -31.65 -3.51
CA ASN A 367 -8.50 -32.15 -4.83
C ASN A 367 -9.87 -31.61 -5.28
N ILE A 368 -9.88 -30.68 -6.24
CA ILE A 368 -11.11 -30.08 -6.77
C ILE A 368 -11.88 -31.04 -7.67
N SER A 369 -11.19 -31.99 -8.33
CA SER A 369 -11.83 -33.00 -9.19
C SER A 369 -12.72 -33.94 -8.37
N ASP A 370 -12.24 -34.40 -7.20
CA ASP A 370 -13.02 -35.24 -6.26
C ASP A 370 -14.26 -34.52 -5.75
N ARG A 371 -14.13 -33.21 -5.46
CA ARG A 371 -15.22 -32.36 -4.94
C ARG A 371 -16.25 -32.03 -6.02
N SER A 372 -15.82 -31.92 -7.28
CA SER A 372 -16.68 -31.65 -8.44
C SER A 372 -17.42 -32.88 -9.00
N SER A 373 -17.12 -34.08 -8.48
CA SER A 373 -17.76 -35.35 -8.88
C SER A 373 -19.12 -35.59 -8.20
N GLY A 374 -19.55 -34.71 -7.29
CA GLY A 374 -20.80 -34.82 -6.56
C GLY A 374 -22.04 -34.67 -7.45
N LYS A 375 -23.17 -35.26 -7.03
CA LYS A 375 -24.47 -35.20 -7.74
C LYS A 375 -25.09 -33.79 -7.82
N ASP A 376 -24.58 -32.82 -7.07
CA ASP A 376 -25.09 -31.44 -7.02
C ASP A 376 -24.20 -30.51 -7.84
N LYS A 377 -24.63 -30.27 -9.09
CA LYS A 377 -23.89 -29.45 -10.06
C LYS A 377 -23.69 -28.00 -9.59
N LEU A 378 -24.67 -27.42 -8.92
CA LEU A 378 -24.61 -26.01 -8.46
C LEU A 378 -23.53 -25.82 -7.39
N LEU A 379 -23.42 -26.78 -6.47
CA LEU A 379 -22.40 -26.78 -5.43
C LEU A 379 -20.99 -26.88 -6.03
N ASN A 380 -20.83 -27.65 -7.10
CA ASN A 380 -19.56 -27.80 -7.81
C ASN A 380 -19.17 -26.50 -8.53
N ASP A 381 -20.13 -25.82 -9.16
CA ASP A 381 -19.92 -24.54 -9.84
C ASP A 381 -19.47 -23.44 -8.85
N ASP A 382 -20.04 -23.39 -7.65
CA ASP A 382 -19.66 -22.44 -6.59
C ASP A 382 -18.21 -22.66 -6.10
N LEU A 383 -17.81 -23.91 -5.86
CA LEU A 383 -16.45 -24.26 -5.44
C LEU A 383 -15.41 -23.91 -6.52
N LEU A 384 -15.72 -24.22 -7.78
CA LEU A 384 -14.86 -23.89 -8.92
C LEU A 384 -14.73 -22.37 -9.12
N SER A 385 -15.82 -21.61 -8.94
CA SER A 385 -15.80 -20.14 -9.01
C SER A 385 -14.89 -19.52 -7.96
N VAL A 386 -14.93 -20.05 -6.73
CA VAL A 386 -14.03 -19.61 -5.65
C VAL A 386 -12.59 -19.99 -5.98
N ALA A 387 -12.32 -21.23 -6.39
CA ALA A 387 -10.97 -21.67 -6.76
C ALA A 387 -10.38 -20.83 -7.92
N ALA A 388 -11.17 -20.56 -8.96
CA ALA A 388 -10.78 -19.72 -10.08
C ALA A 388 -10.47 -18.27 -9.64
N SER A 389 -11.27 -17.73 -8.72
CA SER A 389 -11.03 -16.40 -8.15
C SER A 389 -9.73 -16.37 -7.36
N LEU A 390 -9.51 -17.35 -6.47
CA LEU A 390 -8.28 -17.48 -5.69
C LEU A 390 -7.04 -17.62 -6.59
N ALA A 391 -7.12 -18.41 -7.66
CA ALA A 391 -6.01 -18.53 -8.63
C ALA A 391 -5.68 -17.20 -9.30
N ARG A 392 -6.69 -16.46 -9.78
CA ARG A 392 -6.52 -15.14 -10.43
C ARG A 392 -5.99 -14.08 -9.47
N TRP A 393 -6.33 -14.19 -8.18
CA TRP A 393 -5.78 -13.35 -7.11
C TRP A 393 -4.34 -13.76 -6.71
N GLY A 394 -3.80 -14.79 -7.35
CA GLY A 394 -2.48 -15.36 -7.05
C GLY A 394 -2.40 -15.94 -5.65
N ALA A 395 -3.50 -16.53 -5.15
CA ALA A 395 -3.58 -17.10 -3.81
C ALA A 395 -3.28 -18.60 -3.76
N LEU A 396 -3.40 -19.28 -4.91
CA LEU A 396 -3.09 -20.70 -5.07
C LEU A 396 -1.65 -20.92 -5.54
#